data_AF-A0AB39T5Y7-F1
#
_entry.id   AF-A0AB39T5Y7-F1
#
_cell.length_a   1.000
_cell.length_b   1.000
_cell.length_c   1.000
_cell.angle_alpha   90.00
_cell.angle_beta   90.00
_cell.angle_gamma   90.00
#
_symmetry.space_group_name_H-M   'P 1'
#
loop_
_entity.id
_entity.type
_entity.pdbx_description
1 polymer ?
#
loop_
_entity_poly.entity_id
_entity_poly.type
_entity_poly.pdbx_seq_one_letter_code
_entity_poly.pdbx_strand_id
1 'polypeptide(L)'
;MTALLRYQSGLLLRSQRWLAPLLLYAAFIGVGVQAGEPVLGALGFTAAALLPVSAWTVRICLTQEPPAARGVVAAAAGRGRAHLAALLTGAAWPVLVGTVAVLAVTAIGDRRGVTALAAATAGLLGALACALTGAAVGALASRPFLRAPGWSLAALVLGSLLALVTTGSPAKHAMTALVTGARTATADPPWLACGGALLLAAATAALACRSTARLE
;
A
#
# COMPACT_ATOMS: atom_id res chain seq x y z
N MET A 1 16.42 -0.74 -15.08
CA MET A 1 15.28 -0.61 -14.14
C MET A 1 14.30 0.45 -14.59
N THR A 2 14.77 1.68 -14.87
CA THR A 2 13.91 2.79 -15.33
C THR A 2 13.02 2.45 -16.53
N ALA A 3 13.54 1.73 -17.54
CA ALA A 3 12.76 1.29 -18.69
C ALA A 3 11.60 0.34 -18.31
N LEU A 4 11.84 -0.60 -17.38
CA LEU A 4 10.81 -1.50 -16.88
C LEU A 4 9.75 -0.77 -16.05
N LEU A 5 10.15 0.18 -15.20
CA LEU A 5 9.20 1.00 -14.45
C LEU A 5 8.32 1.83 -15.37
N ARG A 6 8.91 2.45 -16.41
CA ARG A 6 8.14 3.18 -17.44
C ARG A 6 7.15 2.27 -18.17
N TYR A 7 7.59 1.07 -18.54
CA TYR A 7 6.74 0.07 -19.18
C TYR A 7 5.56 -0.36 -18.29
N GLN A 8 5.83 -0.76 -17.04
CA GLN A 8 4.80 -1.18 -16.08
C GLN A 8 3.83 -0.04 -15.73
N SER A 9 4.35 1.17 -15.56
CA SER A 9 3.52 2.36 -15.31
C SER A 9 2.63 2.66 -16.51
N GLY A 10 3.17 2.55 -17.73
CA GLY A 10 2.40 2.72 -18.95
C GLY A 10 1.28 1.69 -19.09
N LEU A 11 1.54 0.42 -18.75
CA LEU A 11 0.51 -0.61 -18.71
C LEU A 11 -0.57 -0.31 -17.68
N LEU A 12 -0.17 0.06 -16.45
CA LEU A 12 -1.11 0.39 -15.38
C LEU A 12 -2.04 1.52 -15.82
N LEU A 13 -1.47 2.64 -16.27
CA LEU A 13 -2.23 3.83 -16.68
C LEU A 13 -3.19 3.53 -17.83
N ARG A 14 -2.73 2.80 -18.87
CA ARG A 14 -3.56 2.45 -20.03
C ARG A 14 -4.66 1.44 -19.70
N SER A 15 -4.43 0.57 -18.71
CA SER A 15 -5.40 -0.46 -18.35
C SER A 15 -6.65 0.08 -17.65
N GLN A 16 -6.59 1.30 -17.10
CA GLN A 16 -7.64 1.91 -16.26
C GLN A 16 -8.05 1.08 -15.03
N ARG A 17 -7.38 -0.05 -14.75
CA ARG A 17 -7.69 -0.94 -13.62
C ARG A 17 -7.36 -0.31 -12.28
N TRP A 18 -6.51 0.72 -12.26
CA TRP A 18 -6.21 1.53 -11.08
C TRP A 18 -7.39 2.39 -10.62
N LEU A 19 -8.39 2.62 -11.48
CA LEU A 19 -9.53 3.47 -11.17
C LEU A 19 -10.41 2.85 -10.08
N ALA A 20 -10.67 1.54 -10.14
CA ALA A 20 -11.49 0.85 -9.14
C ALA A 20 -10.95 0.97 -7.69
N PRO A 21 -9.67 0.62 -7.39
CA PRO A 21 -9.14 0.80 -6.04
C PRO A 21 -9.04 2.28 -5.63
N LEU A 22 -8.79 3.20 -6.58
CA LEU A 22 -8.76 4.63 -6.29
C LEU A 22 -10.15 5.17 -5.92
N LEU A 23 -11.18 4.83 -6.70
CA LEU A 23 -12.55 5.26 -6.43
C LEU A 23 -13.06 4.70 -5.11
N LEU A 24 -12.74 3.45 -4.80
CA LEU A 24 -13.05 2.86 -3.50
C LEU A 24 -12.40 3.64 -2.35
N TYR A 25 -11.11 3.98 -2.51
CA TYR A 25 -10.40 4.78 -1.53
C TYR A 25 -11.02 6.17 -1.36
N ALA A 26 -11.26 6.88 -2.47
CA ALA A 26 -11.85 8.21 -2.46
C ALA A 26 -13.24 8.22 -1.82
N ALA A 27 -14.09 7.24 -2.14
CA ALA A 27 -15.40 7.09 -1.53
C ALA A 27 -15.30 6.82 -0.02
N PHE A 28 -14.38 5.95 0.39
CA PHE A 28 -14.17 5.64 1.80
C PHE A 28 -13.71 6.88 2.60
N ILE A 29 -12.77 7.65 2.06
CA ILE A 29 -12.31 8.91 2.69
C ILE A 29 -13.41 9.96 2.69
N GLY A 30 -14.11 10.15 1.57
CA GLY A 30 -15.18 11.15 1.45
C GLY A 30 -16.36 10.90 2.39
N VAL A 31 -16.62 9.64 2.76
CA VAL A 31 -17.64 9.29 3.75
C VAL A 31 -17.11 9.39 5.18
N GLY A 32 -15.89 8.92 5.43
CA GLY A 32 -15.37 8.72 6.79
C GLY A 32 -14.46 9.83 7.33
N VAL A 33 -14.12 10.85 6.54
CA VAL A 33 -13.37 12.02 7.02
C VAL A 33 -14.22 13.27 6.88
N GLN A 34 -14.51 13.90 8.03
CA GLN A 34 -15.25 15.16 8.07
C GLN A 34 -14.32 16.34 8.40
N ALA A 35 -14.64 17.52 7.86
CA ALA A 35 -13.90 18.74 8.14
C ALA A 35 -14.03 19.12 9.63
N GLY A 36 -12.92 19.54 10.25
CA GLY A 36 -12.90 19.92 11.67
C GLY A 36 -12.84 18.74 12.67
N GLU A 37 -12.81 17.49 12.21
CA GLU A 37 -12.53 16.35 13.08
C GLU A 37 -11.05 16.30 13.50
N PRO A 38 -10.71 15.60 14.61
CA PRO A 38 -9.33 15.51 15.09
C PRO A 38 -8.41 14.90 14.03
N VAL A 39 -7.41 15.68 13.60
CA VAL A 39 -6.57 15.35 12.44
C VAL A 39 -5.90 13.99 12.56
N LEU A 40 -5.37 13.64 13.75
CA LEU A 40 -4.68 12.36 13.95
C LEU A 40 -5.64 11.16 13.85
N GLY A 41 -6.90 11.31 14.26
CA GLY A 41 -7.92 10.27 14.13
C GLY A 41 -8.31 10.05 12.67
N ALA A 42 -8.57 11.14 11.95
CA ALA A 42 -8.86 11.11 10.51
C ALA A 42 -7.68 10.54 9.70
N LEU A 43 -6.44 10.88 10.06
CA LEU A 43 -5.23 10.30 9.46
C LEU A 43 -5.11 8.80 9.74
N GLY A 44 -5.47 8.34 10.94
CA GLY A 44 -5.54 6.91 11.27
C GLY A 44 -6.51 6.15 10.38
N PHE A 45 -7.71 6.70 10.17
CA PHE A 45 -8.72 6.15 9.25
C PHE A 45 -8.23 6.14 7.79
N THR A 46 -7.61 7.25 7.37
CA THR A 46 -7.06 7.45 6.02
C THR A 46 -5.93 6.47 5.69
N ALA A 47 -5.05 6.19 6.66
CA ALA A 47 -3.98 5.20 6.54
C ALA A 47 -4.53 3.77 6.48
N ALA A 48 -5.52 3.43 7.32
CA ALA A 48 -6.11 2.09 7.37
C ALA A 48 -6.70 1.67 6.03
N ALA A 49 -7.45 2.57 5.40
CA ALA A 49 -8.11 2.35 4.11
C ALA A 49 -7.10 2.12 2.97
N LEU A 50 -5.87 2.61 3.11
CA LEU A 50 -4.83 2.51 2.09
C LEU A 50 -4.27 1.09 1.98
N LEU A 51 -4.37 0.28 3.02
CA LEU A 51 -3.83 -1.08 3.06
C LEU A 51 -4.48 -2.00 2.00
N PRO A 52 -5.83 -2.19 1.97
CA PRO A 52 -6.45 -3.01 0.94
C PRO A 52 -6.29 -2.43 -0.48
N VAL A 53 -6.27 -1.09 -0.60
CA VAL A 53 -6.05 -0.38 -1.87
C VAL A 53 -4.66 -0.65 -2.42
N SER A 54 -3.64 -0.64 -1.56
CA SER A 54 -2.27 -0.98 -1.93
C SER A 54 -2.14 -2.43 -2.36
N ALA A 55 -2.72 -3.33 -1.58
CA ALA A 55 -2.70 -4.75 -1.85
C ALA A 55 -3.37 -5.09 -3.21
N TRP A 56 -4.51 -4.45 -3.51
CA TRP A 56 -5.20 -4.57 -4.79
C TRP A 56 -4.35 -4.01 -5.94
N THR A 57 -3.78 -2.82 -5.78
CA THR A 57 -2.97 -2.18 -6.84
C THR A 57 -1.73 -2.98 -7.18
N VAL A 58 -1.04 -3.53 -6.17
CA VAL A 58 0.08 -4.46 -6.39
C VAL A 58 -0.36 -5.69 -7.16
N ARG A 59 -1.50 -6.31 -6.80
CA ARG A 59 -2.03 -7.46 -7.55
C ARG A 59 -2.34 -7.12 -9.00
N ILE A 60 -2.93 -5.95 -9.28
CA ILE A 60 -3.17 -5.48 -10.65
C ILE A 60 -1.83 -5.45 -11.40
N CYS A 61 -0.80 -4.84 -10.81
CA CYS A 61 0.49 -4.71 -11.47
C CYS A 61 1.18 -6.06 -11.71
N LEU A 62 1.00 -7.03 -10.80
CA LEU A 62 1.57 -8.37 -10.95
C LEU A 62 0.83 -9.24 -11.98
N THR A 63 -0.38 -8.86 -12.37
CA THR A 63 -1.25 -9.65 -13.26
C THR A 63 -1.64 -8.93 -14.55
N GLN A 64 -1.15 -7.71 -14.77
CA GLN A 64 -1.50 -6.88 -15.94
C GLN A 64 -0.93 -7.40 -17.26
N GLU A 65 0.19 -8.12 -17.22
CA GLU A 65 0.84 -8.61 -18.45
C GLU A 65 0.33 -9.99 -18.92
N PRO A 66 -0.07 -10.10 -20.21
CA PRO A 66 -0.36 -11.39 -20.84
C PRO A 66 0.83 -12.37 -20.77
N PRO A 67 0.60 -13.69 -20.76
CA PRO A 67 1.67 -14.69 -20.68
C PRO A 67 2.77 -14.53 -21.75
N ALA A 68 2.39 -14.23 -22.99
CA ALA A 68 3.34 -14.04 -24.10
C ALA A 68 4.27 -12.83 -23.87
N ALA A 69 3.70 -11.69 -23.48
CA ALA A 69 4.48 -10.48 -23.17
C ALA A 69 5.44 -10.71 -22.00
N ARG A 70 5.00 -11.43 -20.96
CA ARG A 70 5.87 -11.78 -19.82
C ARG A 70 7.08 -12.62 -20.23
N GLY A 71 6.93 -13.52 -21.21
CA GLY A 71 8.04 -14.30 -21.76
C GLY A 71 9.09 -13.41 -22.41
N VAL A 72 8.66 -12.43 -23.21
CA VAL A 72 9.55 -11.46 -23.87
C VAL A 72 10.26 -10.57 -22.85
N VAL A 73 9.54 -10.01 -21.88
CA VAL A 73 10.12 -9.15 -20.83
C VAL A 73 11.09 -9.95 -19.96
N ALA A 74 10.76 -11.20 -19.64
CA ALA A 74 11.64 -12.11 -18.93
C ALA A 74 12.93 -12.40 -19.69
N ALA A 75 12.85 -12.67 -21.00
CA ALA A 75 14.01 -12.91 -21.85
C ALA A 75 14.89 -11.65 -21.99
N ALA A 76 14.27 -10.46 -22.12
CA ALA A 76 14.99 -9.21 -22.33
C ALA A 76 15.63 -8.62 -21.05
N ALA A 77 14.99 -8.78 -19.89
CA ALA A 77 15.39 -8.08 -18.67
C ALA A 77 15.56 -8.97 -17.42
N GLY A 78 15.18 -10.24 -17.51
CA GLY A 78 15.15 -11.20 -16.41
C GLY A 78 13.83 -11.21 -15.63
N ARG A 79 13.35 -12.42 -15.26
CA ARG A 79 12.07 -12.62 -14.54
C ARG A 79 11.97 -11.87 -13.21
N GLY A 80 13.01 -11.97 -12.37
CA GLY A 80 13.02 -11.32 -11.06
C GLY A 80 13.00 -9.78 -11.16
N ARG A 81 13.74 -9.23 -12.12
CA ARG A 81 13.78 -7.78 -12.40
C ARG A 81 12.45 -7.26 -12.94
N ALA A 82 11.79 -8.03 -13.81
CA ALA A 82 10.45 -7.71 -14.31
C ALA A 82 9.40 -7.74 -13.18
N HIS A 83 9.44 -8.78 -12.32
CA HIS A 83 8.54 -8.91 -11.18
C HIS A 83 8.74 -7.79 -10.16
N LEU A 84 9.99 -7.44 -9.83
CA LEU A 84 10.30 -6.31 -8.96
C LEU A 84 9.79 -4.99 -9.53
N ALA A 85 9.94 -4.76 -10.83
CA ALA A 85 9.42 -3.54 -11.46
C ALA A 85 7.89 -3.44 -11.35
N ALA A 86 7.17 -4.56 -11.51
CA ALA A 86 5.72 -4.61 -11.32
C ALA A 86 5.32 -4.35 -9.85
N LEU A 87 6.03 -4.96 -8.88
CA LEU A 87 5.84 -4.69 -7.45
C LEU A 87 6.04 -3.21 -7.09
N LEU A 88 7.16 -2.63 -7.51
CA LEU A 88 7.49 -1.23 -7.24
C LEU A 88 6.48 -0.28 -7.85
N THR A 89 6.03 -0.54 -9.08
CA THR A 89 4.99 0.26 -9.75
C THR A 89 3.67 0.18 -8.98
N GLY A 90 3.28 -1.03 -8.56
CA GLY A 90 2.04 -1.25 -7.80
C GLY A 90 2.06 -0.67 -6.39
N ALA A 91 3.23 -0.57 -5.75
CA ALA A 91 3.39 0.03 -4.42
C ALA A 91 3.54 1.57 -4.49
N ALA A 92 4.17 2.09 -5.54
CA ALA A 92 4.37 3.53 -5.70
C ALA A 92 3.04 4.29 -5.85
N TRP A 93 2.09 3.74 -6.59
CA TRP A 93 0.81 4.40 -6.86
C TRP A 93 -0.02 4.66 -5.58
N PRO A 94 -0.30 3.68 -4.72
CA PRO A 94 -0.95 3.89 -3.42
C PRO A 94 -0.18 4.83 -2.51
N VAL A 95 1.15 4.81 -2.51
CA VAL A 95 1.96 5.75 -1.71
C VAL A 95 1.71 7.19 -2.16
N LEU A 96 1.70 7.46 -3.48
CA LEU A 96 1.38 8.78 -4.01
C LEU A 96 -0.04 9.21 -3.62
N VAL A 97 -1.04 8.36 -3.85
CA VAL A 97 -2.43 8.65 -3.48
C VAL A 97 -2.58 8.90 -1.97
N GLY A 98 -1.95 8.07 -1.14
CA GLY A 98 -1.94 8.21 0.31
C GLY A 98 -1.26 9.50 0.76
N THR A 99 -0.16 9.91 0.12
CA THR A 99 0.50 11.19 0.44
C THR A 99 -0.42 12.38 0.17
N VAL A 100 -1.11 12.40 -0.97
CA VAL A 100 -2.08 13.44 -1.29
C VAL A 100 -3.22 13.46 -0.29
N ALA A 101 -3.76 12.29 0.07
CA ALA A 101 -4.83 12.19 1.07
C ALA A 101 -4.39 12.68 2.45
N VAL A 102 -3.20 12.30 2.93
CA VAL A 102 -2.65 12.76 4.21
C VAL A 102 -2.51 14.29 4.22
N LEU A 103 -1.99 14.89 3.14
CA LEU A 103 -1.84 16.35 3.05
C LEU A 103 -3.20 17.04 3.05
N ALA A 104 -4.18 16.52 2.30
CA ALA A 104 -5.53 17.04 2.26
C ALA A 104 -6.22 16.97 3.63
N VAL A 105 -6.16 15.81 4.29
CA VAL A 105 -6.72 15.61 5.64
C VAL A 105 -6.04 16.50 6.67
N THR A 106 -4.72 16.69 6.58
CA THR A 106 -3.98 17.58 7.47
C THR A 106 -4.38 19.04 7.28
N ALA A 107 -4.76 19.45 6.06
CA ALA A 107 -5.19 20.80 5.76
C ALA A 107 -6.60 21.12 6.29
N ILE A 108 -7.51 20.13 6.32
CA ILE A 108 -8.92 20.33 6.72
C ILE A 108 -9.24 19.91 8.17
N GLY A 109 -8.36 19.14 8.81
CA GLY A 109 -8.56 18.60 10.15
C GLY A 109 -8.28 19.60 11.27
N ASP A 110 -8.96 19.41 12.40
CA ASP A 110 -8.65 20.15 13.64
C ASP A 110 -7.37 19.57 14.27
N ARG A 111 -6.39 20.45 14.44
CA ARG A 111 -5.05 20.10 14.94
C ARG A 111 -4.97 20.00 16.46
N ARG A 112 -5.91 20.55 17.22
CA ARG A 112 -5.94 20.48 18.70
C ARG A 112 -4.59 20.76 19.37
N GLY A 113 -3.86 21.78 18.89
CA GLY A 113 -2.54 22.16 19.43
C GLY A 113 -1.34 21.43 18.85
N VAL A 114 -1.54 20.40 18.00
CA VAL A 114 -0.47 19.73 17.26
C VAL A 114 -0.01 20.59 16.08
N THR A 115 1.30 20.65 15.82
CA THR A 115 1.80 21.37 14.64
C THR A 115 1.40 20.63 13.35
N ALA A 116 1.14 21.37 12.27
CA ALA A 116 0.79 20.77 10.99
C ALA A 116 1.89 19.80 10.49
N LEU A 117 3.16 20.16 10.74
CA LEU A 117 4.30 19.31 10.39
C LEU A 117 4.28 17.99 11.18
N ALA A 118 4.02 18.01 12.48
CA ALA A 118 3.97 16.79 13.29
C ALA A 118 2.78 15.88 12.91
N ALA A 119 1.61 16.47 12.61
CA ALA A 119 0.47 15.71 12.11
C ALA A 119 0.76 15.09 10.73
N ALA A 120 1.35 15.86 9.81
CA ALA A 120 1.71 15.38 8.49
C ALA A 120 2.77 14.27 8.55
N THR A 121 3.82 14.41 9.37
CA THR A 121 4.86 13.38 9.50
C THR A 121 4.31 12.09 10.09
N ALA A 122 3.50 12.17 11.15
CA ALA A 122 2.85 11.00 11.74
C ALA A 122 1.89 10.32 10.75
N GLY A 123 1.07 11.11 10.03
CA GLY A 123 0.16 10.62 9.01
C GLY A 123 0.87 9.97 7.82
N LEU A 124 1.94 10.58 7.32
CA LEU A 124 2.72 10.06 6.20
C LEU A 124 3.41 8.74 6.56
N LEU A 125 3.99 8.65 7.75
CA LEU A 125 4.57 7.40 8.25
C LEU A 125 3.49 6.33 8.42
N GLY A 126 2.34 6.68 9.00
CA GLY A 126 1.23 5.75 9.13
C GLY A 126 0.72 5.22 7.78
N ALA A 127 0.51 6.12 6.82
CA ALA A 127 0.11 5.77 5.46
C ALA A 127 1.17 4.92 4.75
N LEU A 128 2.46 5.24 4.90
CA LEU A 128 3.57 4.45 4.35
C LEU A 128 3.57 3.03 4.94
N ALA A 129 3.43 2.89 6.26
CA ALA A 129 3.40 1.59 6.92
C ALA A 129 2.22 0.73 6.44
N CYS A 130 1.03 1.32 6.32
CA CYS A 130 -0.16 0.65 5.78
C CYS A 130 0.00 0.29 4.30
N ALA A 131 0.54 1.19 3.47
CA ALA A 131 0.76 0.95 2.05
C ALA A 131 1.78 -0.18 1.81
N LEU A 132 2.90 -0.19 2.54
CA LEU A 132 3.93 -1.23 2.44
C LEU A 132 3.44 -2.59 2.92
N THR A 133 2.67 -2.61 4.01
CA THR A 133 2.05 -3.84 4.51
C THR A 133 1.01 -4.36 3.51
N GLY A 134 0.20 -3.47 2.93
CA GLY A 134 -0.70 -3.80 1.84
C GLY A 134 0.04 -4.35 0.62
N ALA A 135 1.18 -3.75 0.25
CA ALA A 135 1.99 -4.23 -0.86
C ALA A 135 2.53 -5.66 -0.62
N ALA A 136 2.96 -5.97 0.61
CA ALA A 136 3.35 -7.31 1.02
C ALA A 136 2.17 -8.31 0.89
N VAL A 137 0.98 -7.94 1.38
CA VAL A 137 -0.24 -8.76 1.24
C VAL A 137 -0.58 -8.97 -0.24
N GLY A 138 -0.52 -7.93 -1.07
CA GLY A 138 -0.79 -8.01 -2.51
C GLY A 138 0.20 -8.91 -3.25
N ALA A 139 1.49 -8.87 -2.87
CA ALA A 139 2.51 -9.75 -3.41
C ALA A 139 2.23 -11.22 -3.04
N LEU A 140 1.93 -11.50 -1.77
CA LEU A 140 1.60 -12.85 -1.29
C LEU A 140 0.27 -13.38 -1.86
N ALA A 141 -0.70 -12.50 -2.12
CA ALA A 141 -1.98 -12.88 -2.71
C ALA A 141 -1.92 -13.10 -4.22
N SER A 142 -0.76 -12.92 -4.85
CA SER A 142 -0.55 -13.03 -6.29
C SER A 142 0.28 -14.27 -6.66
N ARG A 143 0.52 -14.49 -7.97
CA ARG A 143 1.47 -15.52 -8.40
C ARG A 143 2.87 -15.13 -7.92
N PRO A 144 3.64 -16.09 -7.34
CA PRO A 144 3.50 -17.54 -7.52
C PRO A 144 2.62 -18.29 -6.48
N PHE A 145 2.18 -17.64 -5.41
CA PHE A 145 1.55 -18.31 -4.26
C PHE A 145 0.08 -18.68 -4.49
N LEU A 146 -0.70 -17.81 -5.13
CA LEU A 146 -2.10 -18.07 -5.46
C LEU A 146 -2.30 -18.06 -6.98
N ARG A 147 -2.65 -19.22 -7.54
CA ARG A 147 -2.91 -19.39 -8.98
C ARG A 147 -4.37 -19.14 -9.36
N ALA A 148 -5.31 -19.30 -8.43
CA ALA A 148 -6.74 -19.17 -8.68
C ALA A 148 -7.24 -17.72 -8.46
N PRO A 149 -7.82 -17.06 -9.48
CA PRO A 149 -8.20 -15.65 -9.40
C PRO A 149 -9.29 -15.35 -8.36
N GLY A 150 -10.19 -16.29 -8.09
CA GLY A 150 -11.27 -16.14 -7.09
C GLY A 150 -10.75 -16.14 -5.64
N TRP A 151 -9.87 -17.08 -5.29
CA TRP A 151 -9.26 -17.15 -3.96
C TRP A 151 -8.32 -15.98 -3.66
N SER A 152 -7.73 -15.40 -4.69
CA SER A 152 -6.83 -14.26 -4.57
C SER A 152 -7.53 -13.00 -4.05
N LEU A 153 -8.81 -12.78 -4.38
CA LEU A 153 -9.59 -11.67 -3.84
C LEU A 153 -9.92 -11.89 -2.35
N ALA A 154 -10.34 -13.11 -2.00
CA ALA A 154 -10.61 -13.48 -0.61
C ALA A 154 -9.35 -13.37 0.26
N ALA A 155 -8.20 -13.84 -0.23
CA ALA A 155 -6.92 -13.72 0.44
C ALA A 155 -6.47 -12.25 0.59
N LEU A 156 -6.79 -11.40 -0.38
CA LEU A 156 -6.55 -9.96 -0.30
C LEU A 156 -7.34 -9.32 0.84
N VAL A 157 -8.64 -9.58 0.89
CA VAL A 157 -9.55 -9.03 1.89
C VAL A 157 -9.20 -9.56 3.28
N LEU A 158 -9.08 -10.88 3.43
CA LEU A 158 -8.74 -11.53 4.70
C LEU A 158 -7.32 -11.15 5.16
N GLY A 159 -6.35 -11.11 4.25
CA GLY A 159 -4.99 -10.70 4.56
C GLY A 159 -4.90 -9.25 5.01
N SER A 160 -5.68 -8.36 4.37
CA SER A 160 -5.77 -6.95 4.77
C SER A 160 -6.42 -6.81 6.15
N LEU A 161 -7.50 -7.54 6.40
CA LEU A 161 -8.19 -7.55 7.69
C LEU A 161 -7.28 -8.10 8.79
N LEU A 162 -6.62 -9.24 8.56
CA LEU A 162 -5.67 -9.80 9.51
C LEU A 162 -4.52 -8.84 9.79
N ALA A 163 -3.94 -8.20 8.77
CA ALA A 163 -2.90 -7.20 8.96
C ALA A 163 -3.37 -6.00 9.79
N LEU A 164 -4.66 -5.66 9.78
CA LEU A 164 -5.21 -4.57 10.59
C LEU A 164 -5.55 -5.00 12.02
N VAL A 165 -5.73 -6.29 12.30
CA VAL A 165 -6.24 -6.79 13.59
C VAL A 165 -5.16 -7.53 14.39
N THR A 166 -4.18 -8.16 13.74
CA THR A 166 -3.16 -8.96 14.43
C THR A 166 -2.19 -8.11 15.24
N THR A 167 -1.98 -8.52 16.49
CA THR A 167 -0.95 -7.96 17.36
C THR A 167 0.43 -8.24 16.78
N GLY A 168 1.24 -7.20 16.63
CA GLY A 168 2.56 -7.27 15.98
C GLY A 168 2.58 -6.86 14.50
N SER A 169 1.42 -6.62 13.88
CA SER A 169 1.39 -6.05 12.54
C SER A 169 1.85 -4.59 12.53
N PRO A 170 2.75 -4.19 11.61
CA PRO A 170 3.17 -2.79 11.45
C PRO A 170 2.00 -1.84 11.21
N ALA A 171 1.00 -2.25 10.41
CA ALA A 171 -0.18 -1.45 10.13
C ALA A 171 -1.03 -1.21 11.38
N LYS A 172 -1.21 -2.25 12.22
CA LYS A 172 -1.92 -2.11 13.49
C LYS A 172 -1.20 -1.13 14.41
N HIS A 173 0.13 -1.24 14.53
CA HIS A 173 0.91 -0.33 15.37
C HIS A 173 0.84 1.13 14.89
N ALA A 174 0.94 1.37 13.59
CA ALA A 174 0.77 2.70 13.01
C ALA A 174 -0.62 3.29 13.33
N MET A 175 -1.69 2.50 13.16
CA MET A 175 -3.04 2.94 13.51
C MET A 175 -3.20 3.22 14.99
N THR A 176 -2.72 2.34 15.87
CA THR A 176 -2.81 2.53 17.32
C THR A 176 -2.09 3.81 17.74
N ALA A 177 -0.92 4.12 17.16
CA ALA A 177 -0.20 5.36 17.44
C ALA A 177 -1.01 6.60 17.04
N LEU A 178 -1.60 6.62 15.84
CA LEU A 178 -2.43 7.74 15.36
C LEU A 178 -3.71 7.90 16.18
N VAL A 179 -4.42 6.81 16.49
CA VAL A 179 -5.66 6.84 17.28
C VAL A 179 -5.39 7.24 18.73
N THR A 180 -4.29 6.76 19.31
CA THR A 180 -3.90 7.15 20.68
C THR A 180 -3.48 8.61 20.70
N GLY A 181 -2.67 9.05 19.73
CA GLY A 181 -2.27 10.45 19.59
C GLY A 181 -3.44 11.41 19.41
N ALA A 182 -4.51 10.98 18.73
CA ALA A 182 -5.75 11.75 18.64
C ALA A 182 -6.44 11.97 19.99
N ARG A 183 -6.30 11.03 20.93
CA ARG A 183 -6.87 11.11 22.29
C ARG A 183 -6.00 11.92 23.24
N THR A 184 -4.68 11.81 23.11
CA THR A 184 -3.70 12.50 23.98
C THR A 184 -3.26 13.86 23.44
N ALA A 185 -3.68 14.22 22.22
CA ALA A 185 -3.22 15.40 21.48
C ALA A 185 -1.68 15.45 21.32
N THR A 186 -1.05 14.28 21.23
CA THR A 186 0.39 14.12 21.00
C THR A 186 0.63 13.42 19.67
N ALA A 187 1.50 13.98 18.83
CA ALA A 187 1.84 13.39 17.53
C ALA A 187 3.20 12.68 17.63
N ASP A 188 3.18 11.45 18.14
CA ASP A 188 4.35 10.59 18.14
C ASP A 188 4.47 9.87 16.78
N PRO A 189 5.54 10.11 16.01
CA PRO A 189 5.69 9.51 14.69
C PRO A 189 5.90 8.00 14.79
N PRO A 190 5.16 7.15 14.04
CA PRO A 190 5.25 5.70 14.13
C PRO A 190 6.45 5.13 13.34
N TRP A 191 7.67 5.53 13.69
CA TRP A 191 8.91 5.14 13.00
C TRP A 191 9.16 3.63 13.03
N LEU A 192 8.89 2.96 14.16
CA LEU A 192 9.02 1.50 14.29
C LEU A 192 8.09 0.75 13.35
N ALA A 193 6.84 1.22 13.23
CA ALA A 193 5.87 0.63 12.32
C ALA A 193 6.31 0.79 10.86
N CYS A 194 6.82 1.96 10.48
CA CYS A 194 7.42 2.13 9.15
C CYS A 194 8.60 1.20 8.90
N GLY A 195 9.54 1.11 9.84
CA GLY A 195 10.70 0.22 9.73
C GLY A 195 10.29 -1.23 9.58
N GLY A 196 9.36 -1.70 10.41
CA GLY A 196 8.81 -3.06 10.32
C GLY A 196 8.10 -3.33 8.99
N ALA A 197 7.31 -2.37 8.50
CA ALA A 197 6.62 -2.49 7.22
C ALA A 197 7.59 -2.51 6.02
N LEU A 198 8.67 -1.71 6.07
CA LEU A 198 9.74 -1.72 5.07
C LEU A 198 10.46 -3.06 5.03
N LEU A 199 10.82 -3.61 6.20
CA LEU A 199 11.45 -4.93 6.29
C LEU A 199 10.53 -6.03 5.78
N LEU A 200 9.25 -6.01 6.14
CA LEU A 200 8.26 -6.96 5.66
C LEU A 200 8.10 -6.89 4.14
N ALA A 201 7.95 -5.68 3.58
CA ALA A 201 7.83 -5.47 2.15
C ALA A 201 9.09 -5.91 1.39
N ALA A 202 10.29 -5.61 1.93
CA ALA A 202 11.56 -6.03 1.33
C ALA A 202 11.73 -7.56 1.37
N ALA A 203 11.41 -8.20 2.49
CA ALA A 203 11.49 -9.65 2.64
C ALA A 203 10.51 -10.37 1.69
N THR A 204 9.26 -9.91 1.62
CA THR A 204 8.25 -10.48 0.71
C THR A 204 8.62 -10.25 -0.75
N ALA A 205 9.10 -9.07 -1.12
CA ALA A 205 9.59 -8.79 -2.46
C ALA A 205 10.79 -9.69 -2.83
N ALA A 206 11.75 -9.88 -1.92
CA ALA A 206 12.89 -10.77 -2.13
C ALA A 206 12.45 -12.23 -2.32
N LEU A 207 11.54 -12.73 -1.47
CA LEU A 207 10.98 -14.08 -1.59
C LEU A 207 10.21 -14.27 -2.91
N ALA A 208 9.41 -13.27 -3.31
CA ALA A 208 8.66 -13.30 -4.57
C ALA A 208 9.59 -13.28 -5.80
N CYS A 209 10.66 -12.46 -5.76
CA CYS A 209 11.68 -12.44 -6.82
C CYS A 209 12.46 -13.76 -6.90
N ARG A 210 12.82 -14.36 -5.76
CA ARG A 210 13.53 -15.66 -5.73
C ARG A 210 12.66 -16.82 -6.21
N SER A 211 11.40 -16.84 -5.81
CA SER A 211 10.45 -17.88 -6.25
C SER A 211 10.11 -17.77 -7.73
N THR A 212 9.99 -16.56 -8.28
CA THR A 212 9.79 -16.35 -9.72
C THR A 212 11.02 -16.70 -10.56
N ALA A 213 12.22 -16.51 -10.01
CA ALA A 213 13.47 -16.95 -10.65
C ALA A 213 13.64 -18.47 -10.68
N ARG A 214 13.06 -19.21 -9.71
CA ARG A 214 13.18 -20.68 -9.60
C ARG A 214 12.17 -21.48 -10.45
N LEU A 215 11.23 -20.83 -11.13
CA LEU A 215 10.29 -21.50 -12.05
C LEU A 215 10.92 -21.72 -13.44
N GLU A 216 12.20 -22.09 -13.45
CA GLU A 216 12.96 -22.65 -14.56
C GLU A 216 12.81 -24.18 -14.53
#